data_AF-A0A822AFC3-F1
#
_entry.id   AF-A0A822AFC3-F1
#
_cell.length_a   1.000
_cell.length_b   1.000
_cell.length_c   1.000
_cell.angle_alpha   90.00
_cell.angle_beta   90.00
_cell.angle_gamma   90.00
#
_symmetry.space_group_name_H-M   'P 1'
#
loop_
_entity.id
_entity.type
_entity.pdbx_description
1 polymer ?
#
loop_
_entity_poly.entity_id
_entity_poly.type
_entity_poly.pdbx_seq_one_letter_code
_entity_poly.pdbx_strand_id
1 'polypeptide(L)'
;MTSSYLVTIPKADLKLKTVKDFITGIFIDNSGSTSSQLVSIGKNVLQAELSICEATQFNHVVLWNTSAKLCTNIQSARPDGGTSPTAIFQNESTKQAFNKSDVIVFVTDGEIDNGSVTQ
;
A
#
# COMPACT_ATOMS: atom_id res chain seq x y z
N MET A 1 39.65 -20.60 -41.06
CA MET A 1 38.21 -20.94 -40.95
C MET A 1 37.77 -20.59 -39.54
N THR A 2 37.07 -19.48 -39.34
CA THR A 2 36.52 -19.06 -38.04
C THR A 2 35.02 -19.29 -38.07
N SER A 3 34.57 -20.31 -37.33
CA SER A 3 33.14 -20.60 -37.14
C SER A 3 32.56 -19.58 -36.17
N SER A 4 31.64 -18.74 -36.65
CA SER A 4 30.87 -17.83 -35.80
C SER A 4 29.74 -18.61 -35.12
N TYR A 5 29.89 -18.86 -33.81
CA TYR A 5 28.79 -19.31 -32.96
C TYR A 5 27.82 -18.14 -32.76
N LEU A 6 26.72 -18.14 -33.51
CA LEU A 6 25.56 -17.31 -33.16
C LEU A 6 24.86 -18.00 -31.99
N VAL A 7 25.02 -17.45 -30.79
CA VAL A 7 24.21 -17.83 -29.63
C VAL A 7 22.81 -17.30 -29.87
N THR A 8 21.89 -18.20 -30.22
CA THR A 8 20.45 -17.89 -30.27
C THR A 8 19.97 -17.67 -28.83
N ILE A 9 19.78 -16.42 -28.42
CA ILE A 9 19.15 -16.12 -27.14
C ILE A 9 17.70 -16.64 -27.24
N PRO A 10 17.26 -17.57 -26.38
CA PRO A 10 15.87 -17.99 -26.36
C PRO A 10 15.00 -16.77 -26.11
N LYS A 11 14.03 -16.49 -26.98
CA LYS A 11 12.99 -15.51 -26.67
C LYS A 11 12.30 -15.99 -25.40
N ALA A 12 12.57 -15.32 -24.28
CA ALA A 12 11.83 -15.57 -23.06
C ALA A 12 10.35 -15.31 -23.37
N ASP A 13 9.52 -16.31 -23.12
CA ASP A 13 8.08 -16.24 -23.29
C ASP A 13 7.52 -15.35 -22.17
N LEU A 14 7.65 -14.03 -22.34
CA LEU A 14 7.22 -13.02 -21.39
C LEU A 14 5.69 -13.00 -21.36
N LYS A 15 5.10 -13.76 -20.44
CA LYS A 15 3.69 -13.61 -20.09
C LYS A 15 3.50 -12.28 -19.39
N LEU A 16 2.91 -11.32 -20.10
CA LEU A 16 2.42 -10.07 -19.51
C LEU A 16 1.42 -10.41 -18.40
N LYS A 17 1.81 -10.06 -17.18
CA LYS A 17 0.91 -10.05 -16.02
C LYS A 17 0.33 -8.66 -15.86
N THR A 18 -0.93 -8.61 -15.47
CA THR A 18 -1.62 -7.41 -15.03
C THR A 18 -1.53 -7.29 -13.51
N VAL A 19 -1.82 -6.11 -12.95
CA VAL A 19 -1.87 -5.89 -11.49
C VAL A 19 -2.83 -6.87 -10.80
N LYS A 20 -3.84 -7.38 -11.52
CA LYS A 20 -4.82 -8.35 -11.00
C LYS A 20 -4.23 -9.75 -10.79
N ASP A 21 -3.09 -10.05 -11.39
CA ASP A 21 -2.40 -11.34 -11.25
C ASP A 21 -1.50 -11.39 -10.00
N PHE A 22 -1.52 -10.33 -9.19
CA PHE A 22 -0.73 -10.16 -7.98
C PHE A 22 -1.65 -9.97 -6.77
N ILE A 23 -1.23 -10.47 -5.62
CA ILE A 23 -1.87 -10.13 -4.35
C ILE A 23 -1.44 -8.71 -3.98
N THR A 24 -2.38 -7.79 -3.98
CA THR A 24 -2.11 -6.37 -3.76
C THR A 24 -2.55 -5.93 -2.36
N GLY A 25 -1.68 -5.22 -1.66
CA GLY A 25 -1.96 -4.61 -0.36
C GLY A 25 -1.83 -3.09 -0.44
N ILE A 26 -2.82 -2.36 0.08
CA ILE A 26 -2.74 -0.91 0.27
C ILE A 26 -2.77 -0.58 1.76
N PHE A 27 -1.81 0.23 2.20
CA PHE A 27 -1.58 0.61 3.58
C PHE A 27 -1.70 2.12 3.67
N ILE A 28 -2.84 2.58 4.17
CA ILE A 28 -3.23 4.00 4.20
C ILE A 28 -3.06 4.54 5.61
N ASP A 29 -2.28 5.60 5.71
CA ASP A 29 -2.18 6.39 6.93
C ASP A 29 -3.55 6.95 7.28
N ASN A 30 -4.04 6.69 8.48
CA ASN A 30 -5.27 7.31 8.98
C ASN A 30 -5.00 8.13 10.24
N SER A 31 -3.79 8.65 10.42
CA SER A 31 -3.42 9.54 11.51
C SER A 31 -4.22 10.85 11.50
N GLY A 32 -4.18 11.60 12.60
CA GLY A 32 -4.96 12.83 12.75
C GLY A 32 -4.70 13.90 11.68
N SER A 33 -3.49 13.97 11.10
CA SER A 33 -3.14 14.93 10.03
C SER A 33 -4.04 14.78 8.80
N THR A 34 -4.45 13.55 8.51
CA THR A 34 -5.29 13.19 7.36
C THR A 34 -6.71 13.78 7.42
N SER A 35 -7.09 14.40 8.55
CA SER A 35 -8.32 15.17 8.70
C SER A 35 -8.31 16.54 7.98
N SER A 36 -7.13 16.97 7.53
CA SER A 36 -6.93 18.22 6.79
C SER A 36 -7.82 18.29 5.54
N GLN A 37 -8.44 19.45 5.31
CA GLN A 37 -9.42 19.62 4.23
C GLN A 37 -8.74 19.97 2.90
N LEU A 38 -9.08 19.22 1.86
CA LEU A 38 -8.76 19.52 0.47
C LEU A 38 -9.93 20.32 -0.14
N VAL A 39 -9.89 21.63 0.05
CA VAL A 39 -10.98 22.58 -0.30
C VAL A 39 -11.44 22.43 -1.77
N SER A 40 -10.51 22.15 -2.69
CA SER A 40 -10.81 22.00 -4.12
C SER A 40 -11.74 20.82 -4.46
N ILE A 41 -11.81 19.81 -3.59
CA ILE A 41 -12.57 18.57 -3.83
C ILE A 41 -13.59 18.26 -2.72
N GLY A 42 -13.72 19.13 -1.71
CA GLY A 42 -14.70 18.97 -0.63
C GLY A 42 -14.52 17.70 0.20
N LYS A 43 -13.29 17.20 0.30
CA LYS A 43 -12.91 15.99 1.04
C LYS A 43 -11.75 16.30 1.97
N ASN A 44 -11.59 15.53 3.05
CA ASN A 44 -10.31 15.49 3.75
C ASN A 44 -9.29 14.60 3.02
N VAL A 45 -8.03 14.64 3.46
CA VAL A 45 -6.96 13.86 2.85
C VAL A 45 -7.27 12.36 2.87
N LEU A 46 -7.68 11.80 4.02
CA LEU A 46 -8.04 10.38 4.11
C LEU A 46 -9.14 9.99 3.11
N GLN A 47 -10.18 10.82 2.96
CA GLN A 47 -11.27 10.58 2.02
C GLN A 47 -10.82 10.64 0.56
N ALA A 48 -9.81 11.45 0.25
CA ALA A 48 -9.19 11.45 -1.07
C ALA A 48 -8.36 10.19 -1.30
N GLU A 49 -7.57 9.75 -0.32
CA GLU A 49 -6.74 8.54 -0.40
C GLU A 49 -7.59 7.26 -0.51
N LEU A 50 -8.67 7.15 0.29
CA LEU A 50 -9.59 6.01 0.23
C LEU A 50 -10.32 5.89 -1.11
N SER A 51 -10.43 6.97 -1.89
CA SER A 51 -11.01 6.89 -3.23
C SER A 51 -10.19 6.02 -4.18
N ILE A 52 -8.89 5.82 -3.90
CA ILE A 52 -8.02 4.88 -4.63
C ILE A 52 -8.49 3.44 -4.38
N CYS A 53 -8.88 3.10 -3.15
CA CYS A 53 -9.44 1.79 -2.80
C CYS A 53 -10.84 1.58 -3.39
N GLU A 54 -11.63 2.63 -3.55
CA GLU A 54 -12.94 2.52 -4.20
C GLU A 54 -12.79 2.28 -5.72
N ALA A 55 -11.78 2.90 -6.33
CA ALA A 55 -11.48 2.74 -7.76
C ALA A 55 -10.73 1.42 -8.08
N THR A 56 -10.00 0.87 -7.12
CA THR A 56 -9.13 -0.31 -7.30
C THR A 56 -9.40 -1.36 -6.24
N GLN A 57 -9.72 -2.59 -6.65
CA GLN A 57 -9.91 -3.70 -5.72
C GLN A 57 -8.56 -4.25 -5.25
N PHE A 58 -8.14 -3.85 -4.05
CA PHE A 58 -7.00 -4.44 -3.35
C PHE A 58 -7.40 -5.70 -2.59
N ASN A 59 -6.51 -6.68 -2.51
CA ASN A 59 -6.72 -7.90 -1.71
C ASN A 59 -6.66 -7.59 -0.20
N HIS A 60 -5.82 -6.65 0.18
CA HIS A 60 -5.67 -6.18 1.55
C HIS A 60 -5.75 -4.66 1.61
N VAL A 61 -6.60 -4.15 2.49
CA VAL A 61 -6.66 -2.73 2.84
C VAL A 61 -6.33 -2.64 4.32
N VAL A 62 -5.29 -1.89 4.67
CA VAL A 62 -4.84 -1.67 6.04
C VAL A 62 -4.90 -0.17 6.31
N LEU A 63 -5.54 0.19 7.42
CA LEU A 63 -5.42 1.53 7.99
C LEU A 63 -4.33 1.48 9.04
N TRP A 64 -3.37 2.39 8.96
CA TRP A 64 -2.28 2.46 9.92
C TRP A 64 -2.17 3.85 10.54
N ASN A 65 -1.97 3.83 11.84
CA ASN A 65 -1.64 4.94 12.71
C ASN A 65 -0.86 4.30 13.88
N THR A 66 -1.00 4.76 15.11
CA THR A 66 -0.45 4.05 16.30
C THR A 66 -1.07 2.67 16.58
N SER A 67 -2.13 2.27 15.88
CA SER A 67 -2.82 0.98 16.02
C SER A 67 -3.33 0.49 14.66
N ALA A 68 -2.45 -0.18 13.90
CA ALA A 68 -2.79 -0.67 12.58
C ALA A 68 -3.87 -1.76 12.61
N LYS A 69 -4.78 -1.71 11.64
CA LYS A 69 -5.91 -2.65 11.52
C LYS A 69 -6.26 -2.92 10.07
N LEU A 70 -6.73 -4.14 9.80
CA LEU A 70 -7.38 -4.46 8.54
C LEU A 70 -8.67 -3.65 8.39
N CYS A 71 -8.83 -3.01 7.25
CA CYS A 71 -10.04 -2.28 6.89
C CYS A 71 -11.02 -3.23 6.20
N THR A 72 -12.05 -3.64 6.94
CA THR A 72 -13.15 -4.45 6.38
C THR A 72 -14.28 -3.60 5.83
N ASN A 73 -14.33 -2.31 6.21
CA ASN A 73 -15.31 -1.35 5.74
C ASN A 73 -14.68 0.03 5.61
N ILE A 74 -14.38 0.45 4.37
CA ILE A 74 -13.78 1.76 4.06
C ILE A 74 -14.65 2.91 4.59
N GLN A 75 -15.97 2.75 4.61
CA GLN A 75 -16.89 3.80 5.07
C GLN A 75 -16.82 4.06 6.57
N SER A 76 -16.18 3.18 7.36
CA SER A 76 -15.92 3.40 8.79
C SER A 76 -14.55 4.00 9.09
N ALA A 77 -13.69 4.16 8.07
CA ALA A 77 -12.36 4.76 8.23
C ALA A 77 -12.46 6.22 8.65
N ARG A 78 -11.73 6.61 9.69
CA ARG A 78 -11.69 7.99 10.21
C ARG A 78 -10.24 8.36 10.53
N PRO A 79 -9.86 9.64 10.37
CA PRO A 79 -8.61 10.15 10.92
C PRO A 79 -8.61 9.96 12.43
N ASP A 80 -7.54 9.39 12.98
CA ASP A 80 -7.39 9.10 14.41
C ASP A 80 -5.92 8.87 14.79
N GLY A 81 -5.54 9.21 16.02
CA GLY A 81 -4.23 8.91 16.58
C GLY A 81 -3.05 9.63 15.90
N GLY A 82 -1.84 9.08 16.10
CA GLY A 82 -0.59 9.57 15.52
C GLY A 82 0.00 8.62 14.47
N THR A 83 1.13 9.00 13.89
CA THR A 83 1.79 8.26 12.79
C THR A 83 2.79 7.25 13.35
N SER A 84 2.61 5.96 13.05
CA SER A 84 3.55 4.89 13.45
C SER A 84 3.52 3.73 12.44
N PRO A 85 4.38 3.73 11.41
CA PRO A 85 4.45 2.66 10.43
C PRO A 85 4.75 1.28 11.06
N THR A 86 5.52 1.25 12.15
CA THR A 86 5.84 0.00 12.87
C THR A 86 4.61 -0.72 13.40
N ALA A 87 3.50 -0.03 13.65
CA ALA A 87 2.27 -0.64 14.14
C ALA A 87 1.73 -1.71 13.18
N ILE A 88 2.04 -1.61 11.87
CA ILE A 88 1.70 -2.62 10.86
C ILE A 88 2.28 -3.99 11.23
N PHE A 89 3.49 -4.02 11.78
CA PHE A 89 4.20 -5.27 12.10
C PHE A 89 3.95 -5.77 13.51
N GLN A 90 3.34 -4.95 14.37
CA GLN A 90 2.96 -5.30 15.74
C GLN A 90 1.62 -6.06 15.79
N ASN A 91 0.71 -5.79 14.84
CA ASN A 91 -0.53 -6.53 14.70
C ASN A 91 -0.34 -7.68 13.69
N GLU A 92 -0.56 -8.91 14.15
CA GLU A 92 -0.35 -10.12 13.35
C GLU A 92 -1.21 -10.16 12.07
N SER A 93 -2.42 -9.60 12.11
CA SER A 93 -3.31 -9.58 10.93
C SER A 93 -2.81 -8.65 9.83
N THR A 94 -2.29 -7.47 10.20
CA THR A 94 -1.72 -6.50 9.24
C THR A 94 -0.34 -6.93 8.77
N LYS A 95 0.45 -7.57 9.64
CA LYS A 95 1.71 -8.21 9.27
C LYS A 95 1.51 -9.33 8.26
N GLN A 96 0.48 -10.17 8.45
CA GLN A 96 0.16 -11.21 7.47
C GLN A 96 -0.31 -10.63 6.15
N ALA A 97 -1.11 -9.56 6.16
CA ALA A 97 -1.49 -8.85 4.95
C ALA A 97 -0.26 -8.30 4.20
N PHE A 98 0.71 -7.75 4.92
CA PHE A 98 1.99 -7.30 4.35
C PHE A 98 2.75 -8.46 3.72
N ASN A 99 2.99 -9.54 4.48
CA ASN A 99 3.78 -10.69 4.04
C ASN A 99 3.15 -11.48 2.89
N LYS A 100 1.82 -11.41 2.72
CA LYS A 100 1.09 -12.10 1.65
C LYS A 100 0.93 -11.26 0.38
N SER A 101 1.25 -9.97 0.44
CA SER A 101 1.15 -9.08 -0.71
C SER A 101 2.38 -9.21 -1.61
N ASP A 102 2.17 -9.42 -2.90
CA ASP A 102 3.21 -9.35 -3.93
C ASP A 102 3.56 -7.89 -4.25
N VAL A 103 2.56 -6.99 -4.17
CA VAL A 103 2.70 -5.56 -4.43
C VAL A 103 2.09 -4.79 -3.27
N ILE A 104 2.85 -3.83 -2.74
CA ILE A 104 2.42 -3.01 -1.61
C ILE A 104 2.41 -1.54 -2.01
N VAL A 105 1.28 -0.87 -1.78
CA VAL A 105 1.13 0.57 -1.93
C VAL A 105 1.04 1.19 -0.53
N PHE A 106 2.01 2.02 -0.19
CA PHE A 106 1.99 2.83 1.02
C PHE A 106 1.50 4.23 0.71
N VAL A 107 0.56 4.73 1.52
CA VAL A 107 -0.03 6.06 1.36
C VAL A 107 0.05 6.80 2.70
N THR A 108 0.52 8.05 2.67
CA THR A 108 0.61 8.96 3.82
C THR A 108 0.60 10.41 3.34
N ASP A 109 0.11 11.30 4.21
CA ASP A 109 0.13 12.75 4.01
C ASP A 109 1.31 13.45 4.69
N GLY A 110 2.12 12.71 5.44
CA GLY A 110 3.21 13.23 6.27
C GLY A 110 4.57 12.57 5.98
N GLU A 111 5.60 13.08 6.65
CA GLU A 111 6.93 12.47 6.62
C GLU A 111 6.97 11.20 7.45
N ILE A 112 7.56 10.15 6.89
CA ILE A 112 7.96 8.97 7.63
C ILE A 112 9.42 9.15 8.01
N ASP A 113 9.69 9.48 9.27
CA ASP A 113 11.06 9.60 9.77
C ASP A 113 11.84 8.29 9.60
N ASN A 114 13.13 8.39 9.25
CA ASN A 114 14.02 7.23 9.08
C ASN A 114 14.05 6.30 10.30
N GLY A 115 13.89 6.84 11.52
CA GLY A 115 13.84 6.05 12.76
C GLY A 115 12.58 5.19 12.92
N SER A 116 11.56 5.42 12.10
CA SER A 116 10.24 4.77 12.15
C SER A 116 10.16 3.51 11.29
N VAL A 117 11.22 3.18 10.55
CA VAL A 117 11.26 2.07 9.58
C VAL A 117 12.39 1.06 9.81
N THR A 118 13.33 1.32 10.72
CA THR A 118 14.52 0.46 10.94
C THR A 118 14.72 -0.03 12.38
N GLN A 119 13.65 -0.31 13.14
CA GLN A 119 13.80 -0.97 14.45
C GLN A 119 13.87 -2.50 14.32
#